data_AF-A0A8J6VU14-F1
#
_entry.id   AF-A0A8J6VU14-F1
#
_cell.length_a   1.000
_cell.length_b   1.000
_cell.length_c   1.000
_cell.angle_alpha   90.00
_cell.angle_beta   90.00
_cell.angle_gamma   90.00
#
_symmetry.space_group_name_H-M   'P 1'
#
loop_
_entity.id
_entity.type
_entity.pdbx_description
1 polymer ?
#
loop_
_entity_poly.entity_id
_entity_poly.type
_entity_poly.pdbx_seq_one_letter_code
_entity_poly.pdbx_strand_id
1 'polypeptide(L)'
;MPFRKDTSILYYNPKPATPWKQRKYFLYPVRMYRVVAPRLSSRKVNILEKAVLGMYRAGITEAIEISQHLDIGKDLTALILTQLTEKQYIGLHGKLTQKGQRILEAETWITQDAVAGFIFQDPWTGDLFPRFVEREGYVDTQLNDKDYLELIFGTTGKPTPKSAFLPQVKNTIERQPSPTEIIDAVCQHQRTLRNLNSIKTDDEDWVFEKIPNLDRVSFIDEEPRDLWLATYIYVPEDFSGANIWNVCDPFGLGDSPWLLRKLEKHRKDKTISGLENFISNMLDEQQKQVFQNFDEWFNLTSRNAEFKVESKLTPVIRGYNELFEYFVAVERAYIEATELTQSTPQRVITKLEDISRNLQKVAECLFKIIRNDFSTKNLGKRLPESQKEIQSTLNEYAEKAGFYSPLPNKLLNFSKNDISRTANSGNGSLRSLILASLLATPGNTAHPLRLMAHKFPDLLVNLDKLADIRNAGAHASGQDQIYELSEIEEHINTVYRFAAETLQLSYQP
;
A
#
# COMPACT_ATOMS: atom_id res chain seq x y z
N MET A 1 -35.27 12.55 -1.84
CA MET A 1 -34.47 11.61 -2.66
C MET A 1 -33.02 12.02 -2.54
N PRO A 2 -32.12 11.10 -2.21
CA PRO A 2 -30.69 11.38 -2.14
C PRO A 2 -30.15 11.70 -3.55
N PHE A 3 -29.10 12.53 -3.66
CA PHE A 3 -28.39 12.84 -4.91
C PHE A 3 -29.23 13.49 -6.03
N ARG A 4 -29.70 14.73 -5.79
CA ARG A 4 -30.44 15.54 -6.77
C ARG A 4 -29.51 16.44 -7.61
N LYS A 5 -30.06 17.12 -8.63
CA LYS A 5 -29.31 18.08 -9.46
C LYS A 5 -28.80 19.29 -8.68
N ASP A 6 -29.51 19.70 -7.65
CA ASP A 6 -29.20 20.80 -6.72
C ASP A 6 -28.30 20.36 -5.55
N THR A 7 -27.97 19.07 -5.46
CA THR A 7 -27.05 18.57 -4.43
C THR A 7 -25.64 19.13 -4.66
N SER A 8 -25.01 19.60 -3.59
CA SER A 8 -23.70 20.26 -3.65
C SER A 8 -22.62 19.32 -4.20
N ILE A 9 -21.67 19.91 -4.93
CA ILE A 9 -20.58 19.20 -5.60
C ILE A 9 -19.25 19.55 -4.94
N LEU A 10 -18.55 18.52 -4.49
CA LEU A 10 -17.19 18.60 -4.02
C LEU A 10 -16.21 18.48 -5.18
N TYR A 11 -15.18 19.32 -5.17
CA TYR A 11 -14.10 19.37 -6.14
C TYR A 11 -12.76 19.54 -5.43
N TYR A 12 -11.90 18.53 -5.53
CA TYR A 12 -10.56 18.51 -4.93
C TYR A 12 -9.45 18.48 -5.99
N ASN A 13 -9.71 19.09 -7.15
CA ASN A 13 -8.74 19.20 -8.25
C ASN A 13 -8.15 17.83 -8.68
N PRO A 14 -8.99 16.88 -9.17
CA PRO A 14 -8.54 15.62 -9.74
C PRO A 14 -7.48 15.84 -10.82
N LYS A 15 -6.49 14.95 -10.89
CA LYS A 15 -5.40 15.02 -11.87
C LYS A 15 -5.14 13.64 -12.45
N PRO A 16 -5.25 13.44 -13.78
CA PRO A 16 -4.86 12.18 -14.40
C PRO A 16 -3.35 11.97 -14.27
N ALA A 17 -2.92 10.72 -14.14
CA ALA A 17 -1.50 10.38 -14.03
C ALA A 17 -0.76 10.47 -15.37
N THR A 18 -1.48 10.24 -16.47
CA THR A 18 -0.93 10.21 -17.84
C THR A 18 -1.57 11.30 -18.72
N PRO A 19 -0.90 11.75 -19.80
CA PRO A 19 -1.50 12.61 -20.81
C PRO A 19 -2.77 12.02 -21.42
N TRP A 20 -3.74 12.88 -21.75
CA TRP A 20 -5.08 12.47 -22.17
C TRP A 20 -5.51 13.13 -23.48
N LYS A 21 -6.06 12.34 -24.40
CA LYS A 21 -6.63 12.82 -25.66
C LYS A 21 -7.97 13.51 -25.42
N GLN A 22 -8.79 12.89 -24.58
CA GLN A 22 -10.11 13.40 -24.22
C GLN A 22 -10.38 13.16 -22.75
N ARG A 23 -11.03 14.13 -22.09
CA ARG A 23 -11.54 13.98 -20.73
C ARG A 23 -12.92 14.60 -20.60
N LYS A 24 -13.75 14.02 -19.74
CA LYS A 24 -15.06 14.57 -19.37
C LYS A 24 -15.25 14.45 -17.87
N TYR A 25 -15.95 15.41 -17.28
CA TYR A 25 -16.28 15.36 -15.86
C TYR A 25 -17.33 14.29 -15.59
N PHE A 26 -17.13 13.57 -14.51
CA PHE A 26 -18.03 12.56 -13.97
C PHE A 26 -18.29 12.88 -12.49
N LEU A 27 -19.55 12.91 -12.09
CA LEU A 27 -19.96 13.15 -10.71
C LEU A 27 -20.26 11.82 -10.04
N TYR A 28 -19.37 11.39 -9.14
CA TYR A 28 -19.54 10.16 -8.38
C TYR A 28 -20.35 10.45 -7.11
N PRO A 29 -21.44 9.74 -6.81
CA PRO A 29 -22.22 10.01 -5.60
C PRO A 29 -21.48 9.49 -4.37
N VAL A 30 -21.47 10.28 -3.31
CA VAL A 30 -20.81 9.92 -2.05
C VAL A 30 -21.67 10.29 -0.85
N ARG A 31 -21.67 9.43 0.16
CA ARG A 31 -22.12 9.80 1.50
C ARG A 31 -20.96 10.28 2.32
N MET A 32 -21.03 11.51 2.76
CA MET A 32 -19.97 12.12 3.55
C MET A 32 -20.35 12.09 5.02
N TYR A 33 -19.48 11.51 5.83
CA TYR A 33 -19.59 11.56 7.29
C TYR A 33 -18.52 12.49 7.84
N ARG A 34 -18.93 13.34 8.78
CA ARG A 34 -18.01 14.13 9.57
C ARG A 34 -17.59 13.34 10.79
N VAL A 35 -16.31 13.08 10.92
CA VAL A 35 -15.75 12.24 11.98
C VAL A 35 -14.60 12.95 12.66
N VAL A 36 -14.42 12.70 13.94
CA VAL A 36 -13.18 12.96 14.63
C VAL A 36 -12.32 11.71 14.51
N ALA A 37 -11.15 11.84 13.91
CA ALA A 37 -10.17 10.77 13.81
C ALA A 37 -8.86 11.19 14.49
N PRO A 38 -8.10 10.25 15.05
CA PRO A 38 -6.80 10.57 15.63
C PRO A 38 -5.87 11.12 14.53
N ARG A 39 -5.27 12.30 14.75
CA ARG A 39 -4.17 12.74 13.91
C ARG A 39 -3.00 11.81 14.18
N LEU A 40 -2.70 10.94 13.21
CA LEU A 40 -1.46 10.19 13.20
C LEU A 40 -0.34 11.21 12.91
N SER A 41 0.14 11.89 13.95
CA SER A 41 1.28 12.80 13.85
C SER A 41 2.48 11.99 13.39
N SER A 42 3.22 12.49 12.39
CA SER A 42 4.61 12.11 12.25
C SER A 42 5.30 12.51 13.55
N ARG A 43 6.07 11.60 14.14
CA ARG A 43 6.88 11.95 15.31
C ARG A 43 7.86 13.03 14.88
N LYS A 44 7.99 14.09 15.69
CA LYS A 44 8.95 15.17 15.40
C LYS A 44 10.38 14.77 15.75
N VAL A 45 10.52 13.73 16.56
CA VAL A 45 11.77 13.12 16.98
C VAL A 45 11.64 11.60 16.93
N ASN A 46 12.71 10.93 16.50
CA ASN A 46 12.81 9.47 16.55
C ASN A 46 12.65 8.97 18.01
N ILE A 47 12.22 7.72 18.20
CA ILE A 47 12.20 7.01 19.50
C ILE A 47 13.52 7.17 20.25
N LEU A 48 14.67 7.04 19.56
CA LEU A 48 15.98 7.15 20.17
C LEU A 48 16.29 8.60 20.59
N GLU A 49 16.01 9.57 19.72
CA GLU A 49 16.11 11.00 20.04
C GLU A 49 15.23 11.36 21.26
N LYS A 50 14.00 10.85 21.31
CA LYS A 50 13.08 11.04 22.43
C LYS A 50 13.60 10.41 23.71
N ALA A 51 14.16 9.20 23.63
CA ALA A 51 14.75 8.52 24.78
C ALA A 51 15.92 9.34 25.35
N VAL A 52 16.82 9.81 24.49
CA VAL A 52 17.95 10.68 24.88
C VAL A 52 17.47 12.00 25.49
N LEU A 53 16.45 12.66 24.92
CA LEU A 53 15.83 13.84 25.52
C LEU A 53 15.22 13.54 26.90
N GLY A 54 14.62 12.35 27.07
CA GLY A 54 14.10 11.85 28.35
C GLY A 54 15.19 11.69 29.41
N MET A 55 16.37 11.18 29.03
CA MET A 55 17.54 11.07 29.92
C MET A 55 18.02 12.45 30.36
N TYR A 56 18.09 13.41 29.44
CA TYR A 56 18.39 14.81 29.77
C TYR A 56 17.37 15.44 30.72
N ARG A 57 16.07 15.12 30.58
CA ARG A 57 15.04 15.56 31.53
C ARG A 57 15.26 14.95 32.92
N ALA A 58 15.75 13.71 32.99
CA ALA A 58 16.10 13.03 34.24
C ALA A 58 17.44 13.51 34.84
N GLY A 59 18.14 14.43 34.18
CA GLY A 59 19.43 14.97 34.64
C GLY A 59 20.64 14.13 34.23
N ILE A 60 20.44 13.09 33.40
CA ILE A 60 21.52 12.25 32.88
C ILE A 60 21.97 12.84 31.55
N THR A 61 23.12 13.51 31.56
CA THR A 61 23.60 14.33 30.44
C THR A 61 24.85 13.78 29.76
N GLU A 62 25.52 12.80 30.38
CA GLU A 62 26.74 12.23 29.83
C GLU A 62 26.43 11.15 28.78
N ALA A 63 27.05 11.24 27.61
CA ALA A 63 26.83 10.30 26.52
C ALA A 63 27.10 8.84 26.92
N ILE A 64 28.06 8.60 27.83
CA ILE A 64 28.40 7.26 28.33
C ILE A 64 27.27 6.72 29.21
N GLU A 65 26.79 7.50 30.17
CA GLU A 65 25.69 7.09 31.04
C GLU A 65 24.40 6.88 30.24
N ILE A 66 24.09 7.78 29.30
CA ILE A 66 22.93 7.64 28.41
C ILE A 66 23.02 6.35 27.60
N SER A 67 24.20 6.04 27.04
CA SER A 67 24.43 4.82 26.26
C SER A 67 24.19 3.55 27.09
N GLN A 68 24.64 3.54 28.35
CA GLN A 68 24.45 2.42 29.28
C GLN A 68 22.99 2.24 29.69
N HIS A 69 22.31 3.35 29.99
CA HIS A 69 20.91 3.32 30.41
C HIS A 69 19.93 2.97 29.29
N LEU A 70 20.23 3.38 28.05
CA LEU A 70 19.38 3.11 26.89
C LEU A 70 19.78 1.85 26.12
N ASP A 71 20.89 1.19 26.53
CA ASP A 71 21.47 0.02 25.85
C ASP A 71 21.70 0.28 24.34
N ILE A 72 22.23 1.46 24.02
CA ILE A 72 22.57 1.89 22.66
C ILE A 72 24.06 2.23 22.56
N GLY A 73 24.67 2.05 21.39
CA GLY A 73 26.09 2.33 21.20
C GLY A 73 26.49 3.77 21.54
N LYS A 74 27.68 3.95 22.12
CA LYS A 74 28.22 5.27 22.50
C LYS A 74 28.30 6.23 21.30
N ASP A 75 28.71 5.73 20.15
CA ASP A 75 28.84 6.54 18.92
C ASP A 75 27.47 6.99 18.39
N LEU A 76 26.46 6.12 18.47
CA LEU A 76 25.08 6.46 18.12
C LEU A 76 24.50 7.49 19.10
N THR A 77 24.79 7.35 20.39
CA THR A 77 24.40 8.32 21.41
C THR A 77 25.03 9.68 21.12
N ALA A 78 26.32 9.72 20.80
CA ALA A 78 27.02 10.95 20.43
C ALA A 78 26.45 11.60 19.16
N LEU A 79 26.11 10.79 18.15
CA LEU A 79 25.45 11.26 16.93
C LEU A 79 24.08 11.88 17.23
N ILE A 80 23.25 11.20 18.01
CA ILE A 80 21.93 11.69 18.42
C ILE A 80 22.08 13.00 19.21
N LEU A 81 23.03 13.08 20.14
CA LEU A 81 23.29 14.31 20.90
C LEU A 81 23.72 15.48 20.01
N THR A 82 24.54 15.20 19.00
CA THR A 82 24.93 16.21 18.00
C THR A 82 23.72 16.73 17.25
N GLN A 83 22.88 15.83 16.73
CA GLN A 83 21.64 16.18 16.02
C GLN A 83 20.65 16.95 16.90
N LEU A 84 20.48 16.55 18.16
CA LEU A 84 19.60 17.24 19.12
C LEU A 84 20.13 18.63 19.48
N THR A 85 21.44 18.83 19.48
CA THR A 85 22.09 20.13 19.71
C THR A 85 21.93 21.03 18.48
N GLU A 86 22.15 20.51 17.26
CA GLU A 86 21.90 21.23 16.01
C GLU A 86 20.43 21.67 15.87
N LYS A 87 19.49 20.81 16.27
CA LYS A 87 18.05 21.12 16.33
C LYS A 87 17.68 22.12 17.42
N GLN A 88 18.64 22.49 18.27
CA GLN A 88 18.50 23.37 19.43
C GLN A 88 17.53 22.82 20.49
N TYR A 89 17.44 21.50 20.64
CA TYR A 89 16.65 20.86 21.71
C TYR A 89 17.45 20.73 22.99
N ILE A 90 18.77 20.60 22.87
CA ILE A 90 19.73 20.63 23.99
C ILE A 90 20.53 21.94 23.88
N GLY A 91 20.66 22.64 25.01
CA GLY A 91 21.44 23.87 25.11
C GLY A 91 22.89 23.60 25.51
N LEU A 92 23.73 24.62 25.41
CA LEU A 92 25.18 24.58 25.66
C LEU A 92 25.59 24.09 27.07
N HIS A 93 24.67 24.03 28.03
CA HIS A 93 24.95 23.71 29.44
C HIS A 93 24.39 22.34 29.85
N GLY A 94 24.19 21.43 28.90
CA GLY A 94 23.66 20.10 29.20
C GLY A 94 22.19 20.12 29.65
N LYS A 95 21.44 21.19 29.38
CA LYS A 95 20.02 21.32 29.75
C LYS A 95 19.14 21.35 28.51
N LEU A 96 17.94 20.83 28.64
CA LEU A 96 16.92 20.99 27.60
C LEU A 96 16.61 22.48 27.41
N THR A 97 16.53 22.91 26.15
CA THR A 97 16.02 24.25 25.83
C THR A 97 14.51 24.28 26.01
N GLN A 98 13.89 25.47 26.05
CA GLN A 98 12.43 25.58 26.03
C GLN A 98 11.80 24.88 24.82
N LYS A 99 12.51 24.82 23.68
CA LYS A 99 12.11 24.10 22.47
C LYS A 99 12.18 22.59 22.67
N GLY A 100 13.28 22.08 23.23
CA GLY A 100 13.46 20.65 23.52
C GLY A 100 12.49 20.13 24.58
N GLN A 101 12.21 20.94 25.60
CA GLN A 101 11.25 20.59 26.65
C GLN A 101 9.82 20.53 26.10
N ARG A 102 9.40 21.51 25.29
CA ARG A 102 8.09 21.48 24.61
C ARG A 102 7.94 20.29 23.67
N ILE A 103 8.99 19.89 22.96
CA ILE A 103 8.95 18.74 22.04
C ILE A 103 8.90 17.42 22.80
N LEU A 104 9.71 17.30 23.87
CA LEU A 104 9.66 16.13 24.73
C LEU A 104 8.30 16.00 25.42
N GLU A 105 7.71 17.10 25.90
CA GLU A 105 6.36 17.13 26.46
C GLU A 105 5.31 16.75 25.40
N ALA A 106 5.36 17.35 24.21
CA ALA A 106 4.44 17.06 23.10
C ALA A 106 4.55 15.62 22.56
N GLU A 107 5.68 14.94 22.80
CA GLU A 107 5.86 13.53 22.47
C GLU A 107 5.52 12.61 23.67
N THR A 108 5.74 13.06 24.92
CA THR A 108 5.44 12.30 26.14
C THR A 108 3.94 12.21 26.36
N TRP A 109 3.26 13.35 26.23
CA TRP A 109 1.83 13.36 26.00
C TRP A 109 1.65 12.93 24.56
N ILE A 110 1.15 11.72 24.34
CA ILE A 110 0.40 11.46 23.13
C ILE A 110 -0.88 12.29 23.28
N THR A 111 -0.77 13.63 23.20
CA THR A 111 -1.83 14.48 22.70
C THR A 111 -1.98 14.06 21.25
N GLN A 112 -2.68 12.94 21.07
CA GLN A 112 -3.30 12.59 19.80
C GLN A 112 -4.30 13.71 19.57
N ASP A 113 -3.83 14.78 18.93
CA ASP A 113 -4.69 15.84 18.45
C ASP A 113 -5.76 15.14 17.62
N ALA A 114 -7.00 15.19 18.10
CA ALA A 114 -8.12 14.62 17.37
C ALA A 114 -8.46 15.66 16.29
N VAL A 115 -8.45 15.25 15.02
CA VAL A 115 -8.77 16.15 13.92
C VAL A 115 -10.14 15.79 13.40
N ALA A 116 -11.01 16.78 13.33
CA ALA A 116 -12.26 16.67 12.63
C ALA A 116 -12.00 16.69 11.13
N GLY A 117 -12.56 15.73 10.42
CA GLY A 117 -12.50 15.67 8.98
C GLY A 117 -13.65 14.87 8.42
N PHE A 118 -13.54 14.56 7.13
CA PHE A 118 -14.59 13.97 6.33
C PHE A 118 -14.07 12.67 5.72
N ILE A 119 -14.91 11.65 5.81
CA ILE A 119 -14.77 10.39 5.10
C ILE A 119 -15.92 10.27 4.09
N PHE A 120 -15.67 9.51 3.03
CA PHE A 120 -16.61 9.37 1.93
C PHE A 120 -16.94 7.89 1.74
N GLN A 121 -18.22 7.59 1.66
CA GLN A 121 -18.74 6.24 1.48
C GLN A 121 -19.41 6.11 0.11
N ASP A 122 -19.13 5.02 -0.58
CA ASP A 122 -19.85 4.56 -1.77
C ASP A 122 -21.29 4.20 -1.36
N PRO A 123 -22.32 4.90 -1.85
CA PRO A 123 -23.70 4.66 -1.45
C PRO A 123 -24.26 3.32 -1.97
N TRP A 124 -23.62 2.67 -2.95
CA TRP A 124 -24.07 1.39 -3.50
C TRP A 124 -23.50 0.17 -2.79
N THR A 125 -22.28 0.24 -2.25
CA THR A 125 -21.65 -0.90 -1.57
C THR A 125 -21.43 -0.68 -0.08
N GLY A 126 -21.43 0.58 0.37
CA GLY A 126 -21.06 0.95 1.74
C GLY A 126 -19.56 1.01 1.97
N ASP A 127 -18.72 0.79 0.95
CA ASP A 127 -17.27 0.86 1.07
C ASP A 127 -16.81 2.31 1.26
N LEU A 128 -15.76 2.51 2.04
CA LEU A 128 -15.14 3.82 2.19
C LEU A 128 -14.12 4.09 1.10
N PHE A 129 -14.11 5.33 0.61
CA PHE A 129 -12.95 5.87 -0.08
C PHE A 129 -11.76 5.86 0.90
N PRO A 130 -10.56 5.46 0.46
CA PRO A 130 -9.37 5.44 1.30
C PRO A 130 -8.80 6.86 1.48
N ARG A 131 -9.64 7.81 1.91
CA ARG A 131 -9.38 9.26 1.91
C ARG A 131 -9.96 9.88 3.18
N PHE A 132 -9.17 10.72 3.83
CA PHE A 132 -9.59 11.54 4.96
C PHE A 132 -9.27 12.98 4.65
N VAL A 133 -10.30 13.82 4.58
CA VAL A 133 -10.16 15.21 4.14
C VAL A 133 -10.56 16.15 5.26
N GLU A 134 -9.70 17.11 5.60
CA GLU A 134 -9.95 18.04 6.71
C GLU A 134 -10.87 19.21 6.33
N ARG A 135 -10.98 19.53 5.03
CA ARG A 135 -11.72 20.70 4.53
C ARG A 135 -12.54 20.35 3.29
N GLU A 136 -13.78 20.82 3.24
CA GLU A 136 -14.61 20.71 2.05
C GLU A 136 -14.13 21.66 0.96
N GLY A 137 -14.01 21.17 -0.27
CA GLY A 137 -13.77 21.99 -1.45
C GLY A 137 -15.01 21.94 -2.33
N TYR A 138 -15.77 23.02 -2.43
CA TYR A 138 -16.95 23.10 -3.29
C TYR A 138 -16.63 23.76 -4.62
N VAL A 139 -17.42 23.43 -5.64
CA VAL A 139 -17.41 24.11 -6.95
C VAL A 139 -18.79 24.71 -7.23
N ASP A 140 -18.79 25.89 -7.83
CA ASP A 140 -20.03 26.55 -8.26
C ASP A 140 -20.65 25.80 -9.44
N THR A 141 -21.98 25.78 -9.48
CA THR A 141 -22.74 25.05 -10.49
C THR A 141 -23.81 25.91 -11.12
N GLN A 142 -24.05 25.70 -12.41
CA GLN A 142 -25.21 26.25 -13.13
C GLN A 142 -25.89 25.16 -13.95
N LEU A 143 -27.17 25.36 -14.24
CA LEU A 143 -27.87 24.62 -15.29
C LEU A 143 -27.80 25.43 -16.57
N ASN A 144 -27.45 24.79 -17.68
CA ASN A 144 -27.53 25.43 -18.99
C ASN A 144 -28.96 25.41 -19.55
N ASP A 145 -29.17 26.05 -20.70
CA ASP A 145 -30.48 26.17 -21.37
C ASP A 145 -31.14 24.81 -21.71
N LYS A 146 -30.35 23.73 -21.71
CA LYS A 146 -30.79 22.36 -21.97
C LYS A 146 -30.91 21.51 -20.69
N ASP A 147 -30.91 22.15 -19.52
CA ASP A 147 -31.05 21.54 -18.19
C ASP A 147 -29.94 20.52 -17.85
N TYR A 148 -28.74 20.71 -18.43
CA TYR A 148 -27.53 19.98 -18.05
C TYR A 148 -26.73 20.77 -17.00
N LEU A 149 -26.16 20.03 -16.06
CA LEU A 149 -25.34 20.56 -14.98
C LEU A 149 -23.93 20.91 -15.48
N GLU A 150 -23.51 22.15 -15.24
CA GLU A 150 -22.20 22.67 -15.57
C GLU A 150 -21.47 23.12 -14.32
N LEU A 151 -20.22 22.67 -14.18
CA LEU A 151 -19.28 23.11 -13.17
C LEU A 151 -18.62 24.41 -13.66
N ILE A 152 -18.68 25.46 -12.85
CA ILE A 152 -18.13 26.77 -13.18
C ILE A 152 -16.73 26.86 -12.61
N PHE A 153 -15.73 26.94 -13.50
CA PHE A 153 -14.34 27.17 -13.12
C PHE A 153 -13.87 28.57 -13.56
N GLY A 154 -12.70 29.01 -13.10
CA GLY A 154 -12.12 30.30 -13.48
C GLY A 154 -12.47 31.41 -12.50
N THR A 155 -12.31 32.66 -12.92
CA THR A 155 -12.63 33.83 -12.09
C THR A 155 -14.02 34.37 -12.43
N THR A 156 -14.61 35.15 -11.53
CA THR A 156 -15.91 35.81 -11.74
C THR A 156 -15.99 36.60 -13.05
N GLY A 157 -14.86 37.15 -13.53
CA GLY A 157 -14.79 37.89 -14.80
C GLY A 157 -14.56 37.05 -16.06
N LYS A 158 -14.20 35.77 -15.93
CA LYS A 158 -14.02 34.84 -17.05
C LYS A 158 -14.40 33.42 -16.63
N PRO A 159 -15.70 33.16 -16.39
CA PRO A 159 -16.16 31.83 -16.04
C PRO A 159 -15.95 30.86 -17.20
N THR A 160 -15.55 29.64 -16.87
CA THR A 160 -15.29 28.55 -17.80
C THR A 160 -16.19 27.38 -17.43
N PRO A 161 -17.44 27.38 -17.93
CA PRO A 161 -18.37 26.30 -17.64
C PRO A 161 -17.90 24.99 -18.27
N LYS A 162 -18.10 23.89 -17.55
CA LYS A 162 -17.76 22.54 -17.98
C LYS A 162 -18.89 21.59 -17.63
N SER A 163 -19.49 20.98 -18.64
CA SER A 163 -20.54 19.99 -18.43
C SER A 163 -19.99 18.74 -17.74
N ALA A 164 -20.80 18.17 -16.83
CA ALA A 164 -20.47 16.95 -16.11
C ALA A 164 -21.56 15.90 -16.30
N PHE A 165 -21.16 14.63 -16.33
CA PHE A 165 -22.10 13.52 -16.34
C PHE A 165 -22.62 13.28 -14.92
N LEU A 166 -23.94 13.32 -14.77
CA LEU A 166 -24.66 13.12 -13.52
C LEU A 166 -25.39 11.77 -13.59
N PRO A 167 -24.93 10.73 -12.86
CA PRO A 167 -25.58 9.43 -12.86
C PRO A 167 -26.91 9.46 -12.09
N GLN A 168 -27.86 8.60 -12.47
CA GLN A 168 -29.02 8.35 -11.62
C GLN A 168 -28.64 7.39 -10.49
N VAL A 169 -28.84 7.79 -9.24
CA VAL A 169 -28.55 6.95 -8.08
C VAL A 169 -29.82 6.23 -7.63
N LYS A 170 -29.78 4.90 -7.65
CA LYS A 170 -30.85 4.01 -7.17
C LYS A 170 -30.24 2.90 -6.31
N ASN A 171 -31.06 2.29 -5.45
CA ASN A 171 -30.68 1.14 -4.60
C ASN A 171 -29.48 1.42 -3.68
N THR A 172 -29.56 2.52 -2.94
CA THR A 172 -28.50 2.88 -1.96
C THR A 172 -28.61 2.04 -0.70
N ILE A 173 -27.49 1.62 -0.14
CA ILE A 173 -27.42 0.88 1.11
C ILE A 173 -27.41 1.87 2.28
N GLU A 174 -28.23 1.65 3.29
CA GLU A 174 -28.20 2.40 4.55
C GLU A 174 -27.33 1.65 5.57
N ARG A 175 -26.02 1.90 5.54
CA ARG A 175 -25.04 1.33 6.46
C ARG A 175 -24.04 2.39 6.88
N GLN A 176 -23.95 2.66 8.17
CA GLN A 176 -22.89 3.50 8.72
C GLN A 176 -21.56 2.70 8.77
N PRO A 177 -20.42 3.30 8.38
CA PRO A 177 -19.12 2.63 8.44
C PRO A 177 -18.70 2.37 9.89
N SER A 178 -17.98 1.28 10.14
CA SER A 178 -17.45 0.99 11.47
C SER A 178 -16.19 1.82 11.77
N PRO A 179 -15.88 2.07 13.06
CA PRO A 179 -14.63 2.71 13.47
C PRO A 179 -13.37 2.07 12.87
N THR A 180 -13.35 0.74 12.70
CA THR A 180 -12.22 0.03 12.05
C THR A 180 -12.06 0.44 10.60
N GLU A 181 -13.15 0.45 9.82
CA GLU A 181 -13.14 0.82 8.40
C GLU A 181 -12.66 2.28 8.22
N ILE A 182 -13.04 3.16 9.14
CA ILE A 182 -12.62 4.57 9.15
C ILE A 182 -11.11 4.68 9.38
N ILE A 183 -10.58 3.97 10.38
CA ILE A 183 -9.14 3.95 10.66
C ILE A 183 -8.36 3.41 9.46
N ASP A 184 -8.85 2.33 8.84
CA ASP A 184 -8.22 1.74 7.65
C ASP A 184 -8.17 2.74 6.49
N ALA A 185 -9.27 3.46 6.23
CA ALA A 185 -9.33 4.50 5.22
C ALA A 185 -8.34 5.65 5.49
N VAL A 186 -8.25 6.12 6.74
CA VAL A 186 -7.29 7.16 7.16
C VAL A 186 -5.85 6.69 6.98
N CYS A 187 -5.54 5.47 7.40
CA CYS A 187 -4.20 4.90 7.25
C CYS A 187 -3.80 4.74 5.79
N GLN A 188 -4.71 4.25 4.93
CA GLN A 188 -4.46 4.14 3.50
C GLN A 188 -4.22 5.50 2.85
N HIS A 189 -5.00 6.53 3.21
CA HIS A 189 -4.79 7.89 2.72
C HIS A 189 -3.38 8.41 3.00
N GLN A 190 -2.89 8.24 4.24
CA GLN A 190 -1.55 8.66 4.62
C GLN A 190 -0.45 7.88 3.91
N ARG A 191 -0.62 6.56 3.73
CA ARG A 191 0.30 5.75 2.92
C ARG A 191 0.40 6.29 1.49
N THR A 192 -0.74 6.60 0.87
CA THR A 192 -0.77 7.19 -0.49
C THR A 192 -0.06 8.54 -0.54
N LEU A 193 -0.31 9.45 0.41
CA LEU A 193 0.37 10.76 0.47
C LEU A 193 1.88 10.63 0.67
N ARG A 194 2.34 9.67 1.47
CA ARG A 194 3.78 9.41 1.65
C ARG A 194 4.43 8.89 0.38
N ASN A 195 3.81 7.93 -0.29
CA ASN A 195 4.33 7.39 -1.55
C ASN A 195 4.45 8.47 -2.65
N LEU A 196 3.57 9.49 -2.62
CA LEU A 196 3.65 10.63 -3.54
C LEU A 196 4.77 11.62 -3.15
N ASN A 197 5.03 11.77 -1.85
CA ASN A 197 6.06 12.67 -1.33
C ASN A 197 7.46 12.02 -1.28
N SER A 198 7.56 10.69 -1.38
CA SER A 198 8.79 9.91 -1.18
C SER A 198 9.73 9.85 -2.40
N ILE A 199 9.73 10.86 -3.28
CA ILE A 199 10.90 11.11 -4.15
C ILE A 199 12.09 11.63 -3.31
N LYS A 200 11.89 12.00 -2.03
CA LYS A 200 12.96 12.37 -1.10
C LYS A 200 12.64 11.96 0.34
N THR A 201 12.97 10.72 0.72
CA THR A 201 13.60 10.33 2.01
C THR A 201 13.48 8.82 2.19
N ASP A 202 14.63 8.18 2.44
CA ASP A 202 14.79 6.77 2.79
C ASP A 202 13.98 6.37 4.04
N ASP A 203 13.43 5.16 3.97
CA ASP A 203 13.17 4.21 5.05
C ASP A 203 12.76 4.77 6.43
N GLU A 204 11.48 5.12 6.56
CA GLU A 204 10.75 4.91 7.81
C GLU A 204 9.69 3.84 7.63
N ASP A 205 10.09 2.57 7.78
CA ASP A 205 9.18 1.45 7.99
C ASP A 205 8.41 1.65 9.31
N TRP A 206 7.19 2.15 9.20
CA TRP A 206 6.28 2.22 10.34
C TRP A 206 5.75 0.83 10.66
N VAL A 207 6.15 0.33 11.83
CA VAL A 207 5.53 -0.81 12.50
C VAL A 207 4.12 -0.39 12.91
N PHE A 208 3.09 -0.97 12.28
CA PHE A 208 1.66 -0.82 12.61
C PHE A 208 1.28 -1.51 13.93
N GLU A 209 2.21 -1.63 14.88
CA GLU A 209 1.91 -2.17 16.19
C GLU A 209 1.06 -1.17 16.97
N LYS A 210 -0.25 -1.40 16.86
CA LYS A 210 -1.33 -0.85 17.67
C LYS A 210 -1.50 0.65 17.51
N ILE A 211 -2.43 1.05 16.64
CA ILE A 211 -3.18 2.30 16.88
C ILE A 211 -3.93 2.07 18.20
N PRO A 212 -3.48 2.64 19.33
CA PRO A 212 -4.10 2.37 20.61
C PRO A 212 -5.38 3.21 20.63
N ASN A 213 -6.52 2.54 20.78
CA ASN A 213 -7.90 3.06 20.81
C ASN A 213 -8.61 3.20 19.46
N LEU A 214 -9.33 2.13 19.12
CA LEU A 214 -10.52 2.16 18.26
C LEU A 214 -11.63 3.08 18.82
N ASP A 215 -11.64 3.31 20.15
CA ASP A 215 -12.62 4.13 20.88
C ASP A 215 -12.55 5.64 20.59
N ARG A 216 -11.67 6.10 19.69
CA ARG A 216 -11.46 7.54 19.41
C ARG A 216 -12.03 8.01 18.08
N VAL A 217 -12.60 7.12 17.29
CA VAL A 217 -13.39 7.52 16.12
C VAL A 217 -14.80 7.80 16.59
N SER A 218 -15.22 9.05 16.50
CA SER A 218 -16.59 9.47 16.81
C SER A 218 -17.18 10.21 15.62
N PHE A 219 -18.43 9.91 15.32
CA PHE A 219 -19.21 10.69 14.37
C PHE A 219 -19.60 12.00 15.04
N ILE A 220 -19.37 13.11 14.33
CA ILE A 220 -19.81 14.44 14.77
C ILE A 220 -21.27 14.64 14.40
N ASP A 221 -21.64 14.20 13.19
CA ASP A 221 -22.98 14.32 12.66
C ASP A 221 -23.68 12.94 12.73
N GLU A 222 -24.94 12.91 13.16
CA GLU A 222 -25.73 11.68 13.30
C GLU A 222 -26.11 11.08 11.93
N GLU A 223 -26.33 11.93 10.92
CA GLU A 223 -26.72 11.51 9.58
C GLU A 223 -25.65 11.91 8.53
N PRO A 224 -25.37 11.06 7.53
CA PRO A 224 -24.48 11.42 6.43
C PRO A 224 -25.09 12.48 5.52
N ARG A 225 -24.23 13.30 4.91
CA ARG A 225 -24.62 14.19 3.81
C ARG A 225 -24.39 13.53 2.46
N ASP A 226 -25.43 13.42 1.65
CA ASP A 226 -25.33 12.98 0.27
C ASP A 226 -24.78 14.13 -0.58
N LEU A 227 -23.65 13.88 -1.26
CA LEU A 227 -22.93 14.87 -2.06
C LEU A 227 -22.47 14.25 -3.39
N TRP A 228 -22.14 15.11 -4.34
CA TRP A 228 -21.45 14.70 -5.56
C TRP A 228 -19.95 14.95 -5.42
N LEU A 229 -19.14 14.00 -5.85
CA LEU A 229 -17.69 14.12 -5.90
C LEU A 229 -17.23 14.18 -7.35
N ALA A 230 -16.67 15.32 -7.75
CA ALA A 230 -16.24 15.55 -9.12
C ALA A 230 -14.90 14.85 -9.42
N THR A 231 -14.90 14.05 -10.48
CA THR A 231 -13.69 13.42 -11.05
C THR A 231 -13.70 13.50 -12.58
N TYR A 232 -12.62 13.05 -13.21
CA TYR A 232 -12.54 12.88 -14.66
C TYR A 232 -12.60 11.42 -15.04
N ILE A 233 -13.43 11.12 -16.03
CA ILE A 233 -13.21 9.98 -16.91
C ILE A 233 -12.40 10.52 -18.10
N TYR A 234 -11.36 9.80 -18.49
CA TYR A 234 -10.50 10.23 -19.58
C TYR A 234 -9.97 9.07 -20.41
N VAL A 235 -9.63 9.38 -21.66
CA VAL A 235 -8.99 8.48 -22.62
C VAL A 235 -7.53 8.92 -22.74
N PRO A 236 -6.56 8.05 -22.42
CA PRO A 236 -5.14 8.39 -22.52
C PRO A 236 -4.74 8.71 -23.97
N GLU A 237 -3.74 9.57 -24.17
CA GLU A 237 -3.23 9.88 -25.53
C GLU A 237 -2.61 8.63 -26.19
N ASP A 238 -1.81 7.92 -25.41
CA ASP A 238 -1.29 6.63 -25.83
C ASP A 238 -2.26 5.53 -25.41
N PHE A 239 -2.70 4.74 -26.40
CA PHE A 239 -3.29 3.40 -26.16
C PHE A 239 -2.25 2.41 -25.62
N SER A 240 -1.09 2.92 -25.17
CA SER A 240 -0.02 2.22 -24.48
C SER A 240 -0.38 1.85 -23.01
N GLY A 241 -1.57 2.18 -22.50
CA GLY A 241 -2.08 1.67 -21.20
C GLY A 241 -2.93 0.39 -21.29
N ALA A 242 -2.98 -0.41 -20.21
CA ALA A 242 -3.79 -1.64 -20.16
C ALA A 242 -5.32 -1.40 -20.30
N ASN A 243 -5.78 -0.17 -20.03
CA ASN A 243 -7.18 0.22 -20.12
C ASN A 243 -7.37 1.26 -21.24
N ILE A 244 -8.49 1.16 -21.95
CA ILE A 244 -8.88 2.08 -23.04
C ILE A 244 -9.32 3.43 -22.48
N TRP A 245 -9.79 3.45 -21.24
CA TRP A 245 -10.19 4.64 -20.50
C TRP A 245 -9.81 4.47 -19.03
N ASN A 246 -9.62 5.58 -18.33
CA ASN A 246 -9.29 5.62 -16.92
C ASN A 246 -10.19 6.63 -16.21
N VAL A 247 -10.19 6.57 -14.88
CA VAL A 247 -10.84 7.54 -14.00
C VAL A 247 -9.84 8.08 -12.99
N CYS A 248 -9.86 9.39 -12.77
CA CYS A 248 -8.96 10.03 -11.81
C CYS A 248 -9.39 9.75 -10.37
N ASP A 249 -8.41 9.79 -9.47
CA ASP A 249 -8.66 10.00 -8.06
C ASP A 249 -9.25 11.42 -7.87
N PRO A 250 -10.45 11.55 -7.25
CA PRO A 250 -11.11 12.84 -7.10
C PRO A 250 -10.31 13.85 -6.28
N PHE A 251 -9.33 13.38 -5.48
CA PHE A 251 -8.50 14.16 -4.57
C PHE A 251 -7.11 14.47 -5.15
N GLY A 252 -6.91 14.26 -6.45
CA GLY A 252 -5.74 14.75 -7.17
C GLY A 252 -4.50 13.84 -7.10
N LEU A 253 -4.69 12.56 -6.76
CA LEU A 253 -3.60 11.59 -6.56
C LEU A 253 -3.29 10.72 -7.79
N GLY A 254 -3.62 11.19 -9.00
CA GLY A 254 -3.43 10.42 -10.23
C GLY A 254 -4.66 9.59 -10.59
N ASP A 255 -4.44 8.39 -11.10
CA ASP A 255 -5.50 7.47 -11.51
C ASP A 255 -6.07 6.72 -10.30
N SER A 256 -7.36 6.38 -10.35
CA SER A 256 -8.03 5.59 -9.31
C SER A 256 -8.46 4.22 -9.85
N PRO A 257 -7.61 3.18 -9.69
CA PRO A 257 -7.99 1.81 -10.05
C PRO A 257 -9.22 1.31 -9.29
N TRP A 258 -9.42 1.80 -8.06
CA TRP A 258 -10.58 1.45 -7.25
C TRP A 258 -11.89 1.99 -7.88
N LEU A 259 -11.91 3.27 -8.27
CA LEU A 259 -13.08 3.85 -8.95
C LEU A 259 -13.31 3.21 -10.33
N LEU A 260 -12.23 2.89 -11.05
CA LEU A 260 -12.33 2.25 -12.36
C LEU A 260 -13.11 0.95 -12.28
N ARG A 261 -12.70 0.04 -11.37
CA ARG A 261 -13.38 -1.25 -11.14
C ARG A 261 -14.85 -1.09 -10.75
N LYS A 262 -15.16 -0.07 -9.94
CA LYS A 262 -16.53 0.23 -9.52
C LYS A 262 -17.39 0.67 -10.70
N LEU A 263 -16.89 1.59 -11.51
CA LEU A 263 -17.59 2.09 -12.69
C LEU A 263 -17.75 0.99 -13.76
N GLU A 264 -16.75 0.12 -13.94
CA GLU A 264 -16.87 -1.07 -14.79
C GLU A 264 -17.98 -2.00 -14.32
N LYS A 265 -18.06 -2.26 -13.01
CA LYS A 265 -19.16 -3.05 -12.42
C LYS A 265 -20.51 -2.38 -12.66
N HIS A 266 -20.62 -1.07 -12.43
CA HIS A 266 -21.86 -0.33 -12.68
C HIS A 266 -22.30 -0.35 -14.14
N ARG A 267 -21.32 -0.29 -15.06
CA ARG A 267 -21.54 -0.38 -16.50
C ARG A 267 -22.07 -1.75 -16.89
N LYS A 268 -21.46 -2.82 -16.37
CA LYS A 268 -21.89 -4.22 -16.61
C LYS A 268 -23.28 -4.51 -16.06
N ASP A 269 -23.52 -4.14 -14.80
CA ASP A 269 -24.79 -4.38 -14.13
C ASP A 269 -25.89 -3.40 -14.61
N LYS A 270 -25.53 -2.47 -15.52
CA LYS A 270 -26.39 -1.40 -16.07
C LYS A 270 -27.11 -0.60 -14.99
N THR A 271 -26.45 -0.46 -13.84
CA THR A 271 -27.00 0.24 -12.67
C THR A 271 -26.91 1.75 -12.83
N ILE A 272 -25.87 2.25 -13.50
CA ILE A 272 -25.77 3.66 -13.91
C ILE A 272 -26.23 3.79 -15.37
N SER A 273 -27.44 4.30 -15.57
CA SER A 273 -28.01 4.52 -16.89
C SER A 273 -27.19 5.53 -17.70
N GLY A 274 -26.86 5.18 -18.94
CA GLY A 274 -26.14 6.07 -19.87
C GLY A 274 -24.62 6.11 -19.68
N LEU A 275 -24.05 5.41 -18.68
CA LEU A 275 -22.60 5.34 -18.46
C LEU A 275 -21.86 4.75 -19.67
N GLU A 276 -22.36 3.65 -20.22
CA GLU A 276 -21.78 2.99 -21.39
C GLU A 276 -21.74 3.93 -22.61
N ASN A 277 -22.86 4.59 -22.92
CA ASN A 277 -22.95 5.58 -23.99
C ASN A 277 -22.02 6.77 -23.72
N PHE A 278 -21.93 7.22 -22.47
CA PHE A 278 -21.05 8.32 -22.09
C PHE A 278 -19.58 8.02 -22.38
N ILE A 279 -19.12 6.81 -22.02
CA ILE A 279 -17.75 6.35 -22.27
C ILE A 279 -17.55 6.10 -23.77
N SER A 280 -18.47 5.38 -24.43
CA SER A 280 -18.37 5.08 -25.87
C SER A 280 -18.28 6.35 -26.73
N ASN A 281 -18.97 7.42 -26.34
CA ASN A 281 -18.90 8.74 -26.99
C ASN A 281 -17.57 9.49 -26.78
N MET A 282 -16.64 8.94 -25.99
CA MET A 282 -15.28 9.45 -25.85
C MET A 282 -14.25 8.64 -26.65
N LEU A 283 -14.68 7.51 -27.21
CA LEU A 283 -13.81 6.57 -27.91
C LEU A 283 -13.92 6.74 -29.42
N ASP A 284 -12.81 6.56 -30.13
CA ASP A 284 -12.81 6.49 -31.61
C ASP A 284 -13.29 5.11 -32.09
N GLU A 285 -13.65 4.95 -33.37
CA GLU A 285 -14.22 3.69 -33.91
C GLU A 285 -13.35 2.44 -33.66
N GLN A 286 -12.03 2.53 -33.78
CA GLN A 286 -11.12 1.42 -33.44
C GLN A 286 -11.20 1.08 -31.95
N GLN A 287 -11.22 2.09 -31.09
CA GLN A 287 -11.29 1.91 -29.63
C GLN A 287 -12.65 1.40 -29.19
N LYS A 288 -13.74 1.75 -29.90
CA LYS A 288 -15.09 1.23 -29.63
C LYS A 288 -15.17 -0.26 -29.87
N GLN A 289 -14.52 -0.78 -30.92
CA GLN A 289 -14.43 -2.22 -31.17
C GLN A 289 -13.68 -2.93 -30.04
N VAL A 290 -12.54 -2.38 -29.62
CA VAL A 290 -11.80 -2.92 -28.46
C VAL A 290 -12.62 -2.79 -27.18
N PHE A 291 -13.33 -1.68 -26.96
CA PHE A 291 -14.16 -1.44 -25.76
C PHE A 291 -15.34 -2.40 -25.64
N GLN A 292 -15.96 -2.78 -26.76
CA GLN A 292 -16.98 -3.83 -26.77
C GLN A 292 -16.40 -5.20 -26.38
N ASN A 293 -15.18 -5.51 -26.85
CA ASN A 293 -14.47 -6.75 -26.51
C ASN A 293 -13.77 -6.69 -25.14
N PHE A 294 -13.49 -5.49 -24.62
CA PHE A 294 -12.76 -5.25 -23.38
C PHE A 294 -13.54 -5.75 -22.17
N ASP A 295 -14.86 -5.75 -22.23
CA ASP A 295 -15.69 -6.25 -21.15
C ASP A 295 -15.66 -7.76 -21.00
N GLU A 296 -15.72 -8.44 -22.14
CA GLU A 296 -15.51 -9.88 -22.19
C GLU A 296 -14.10 -10.17 -21.72
N TRP A 297 -13.11 -9.47 -22.26
CA TRP A 297 -11.72 -9.64 -21.89
C TRP A 297 -11.46 -9.36 -20.40
N PHE A 298 -11.90 -8.25 -19.82
CA PHE A 298 -11.64 -7.91 -18.42
C PHE A 298 -12.33 -8.88 -17.45
N ASN A 299 -13.57 -9.29 -17.74
CA ASN A 299 -14.29 -10.27 -16.93
C ASN A 299 -13.72 -11.67 -17.10
N LEU A 300 -13.39 -12.06 -18.33
CA LEU A 300 -12.73 -13.33 -18.61
C LEU A 300 -11.38 -13.35 -17.94
N THR A 301 -10.55 -12.32 -18.07
CA THR A 301 -9.23 -12.23 -17.44
C THR A 301 -9.31 -12.22 -15.92
N SER A 302 -10.25 -11.49 -15.31
CA SER A 302 -10.42 -11.51 -13.84
C SER A 302 -10.92 -12.87 -13.33
N ARG A 303 -11.93 -13.46 -13.98
CA ARG A 303 -12.42 -14.80 -13.62
C ARG A 303 -11.41 -15.90 -13.93
N ASN A 304 -10.67 -15.76 -15.01
CA ASN A 304 -9.60 -16.68 -15.42
C ASN A 304 -8.43 -16.57 -14.44
N ALA A 305 -8.07 -15.37 -13.98
CA ALA A 305 -7.09 -15.18 -12.92
C ALA A 305 -7.54 -15.86 -11.62
N GLU A 306 -8.77 -15.61 -11.16
CA GLU A 306 -9.33 -16.31 -9.98
C GLU A 306 -9.31 -17.83 -10.16
N PHE A 307 -9.81 -18.32 -11.30
CA PHE A 307 -9.86 -19.74 -11.61
C PHE A 307 -8.46 -20.37 -11.68
N LYS A 308 -7.46 -19.67 -12.24
CA LYS A 308 -6.06 -20.13 -12.26
C LYS A 308 -5.47 -20.24 -10.87
N VAL A 309 -5.75 -19.28 -9.97
CA VAL A 309 -5.32 -19.38 -8.57
C VAL A 309 -5.95 -20.60 -7.91
N GLU A 310 -7.25 -20.81 -8.11
CA GLU A 310 -7.99 -21.95 -7.56
C GLU A 310 -7.56 -23.29 -8.14
N SER A 311 -7.28 -23.36 -9.43
CA SER A 311 -6.76 -24.58 -10.06
C SER A 311 -5.37 -24.92 -9.52
N LYS A 312 -4.55 -23.88 -9.26
CA LYS A 312 -3.20 -24.04 -8.72
C LYS A 312 -3.19 -24.39 -7.24
N LEU A 313 -3.99 -23.75 -6.38
CA LEU A 313 -3.93 -23.87 -4.90
C LEU A 313 -5.18 -24.47 -4.25
N THR A 314 -6.15 -24.94 -5.03
CA THR A 314 -7.51 -25.34 -4.62
C THR A 314 -8.38 -24.16 -4.14
N PRO A 315 -9.73 -24.30 -4.12
CA PRO A 315 -10.64 -23.24 -3.64
C PRO A 315 -10.47 -22.83 -2.16
N VAL A 316 -9.78 -23.65 -1.35
CA VAL A 316 -9.54 -23.38 0.08
C VAL A 316 -8.74 -22.10 0.30
N ILE A 317 -7.93 -21.68 -0.68
CA ILE A 317 -7.15 -20.44 -0.62
C ILE A 317 -8.01 -19.19 -0.38
N ARG A 318 -9.31 -19.21 -0.74
CA ARG A 318 -10.24 -18.11 -0.45
C ARG A 318 -10.41 -17.83 1.05
N GLY A 319 -10.12 -18.80 1.92
CA GLY A 319 -10.09 -18.56 3.37
C GLY A 319 -8.97 -17.58 3.80
N TYR A 320 -7.97 -17.36 2.95
CA TYR A 320 -6.86 -16.45 3.15
C TYR A 320 -7.00 -15.22 2.24
N ASN A 321 -8.02 -14.39 2.49
CA ASN A 321 -8.41 -13.26 1.62
C ASN A 321 -7.23 -12.43 1.11
N GLU A 322 -6.31 -12.01 1.99
CA GLU A 322 -5.17 -11.17 1.59
C GLU A 322 -4.21 -11.89 0.62
N LEU A 323 -3.90 -13.17 0.87
CA LEU A 323 -3.06 -13.96 -0.04
C LEU A 323 -3.76 -14.20 -1.37
N PHE A 324 -5.05 -14.53 -1.34
CA PHE A 324 -5.85 -14.77 -2.53
C PHE A 324 -5.88 -13.53 -3.44
N GLU A 325 -6.13 -12.34 -2.88
CA GLU A 325 -6.15 -11.09 -3.65
C GLU A 325 -4.79 -10.78 -4.30
N TYR A 326 -3.68 -11.02 -3.61
CA TYR A 326 -2.35 -10.83 -4.20
C TYR A 326 -2.06 -11.84 -5.32
N PHE A 327 -2.43 -13.12 -5.16
CA PHE A 327 -2.28 -14.12 -6.21
C PHE A 327 -3.15 -13.82 -7.44
N VAL A 328 -4.40 -13.40 -7.24
CA VAL A 328 -5.28 -12.97 -8.34
C VAL A 328 -4.69 -11.77 -9.08
N ALA A 329 -4.08 -10.82 -8.35
CA ALA A 329 -3.38 -9.69 -8.97
C ALA A 329 -2.16 -10.12 -9.79
N VAL A 330 -1.41 -11.14 -9.33
CA VAL A 330 -0.30 -11.76 -10.08
C VAL A 330 -0.80 -12.41 -11.36
N GLU A 331 -1.78 -13.31 -11.28
CA GLU A 331 -2.29 -14.04 -12.46
C GLU A 331 -2.90 -13.09 -13.49
N ARG A 332 -3.61 -12.06 -13.04
CA ARG A 332 -4.13 -11.03 -13.94
C ARG A 332 -2.98 -10.31 -14.65
N ALA A 333 -2.00 -9.81 -13.90
CA ALA A 333 -0.87 -9.09 -14.49
C ALA A 333 -0.05 -9.98 -15.44
N TYR A 334 0.02 -11.29 -15.17
CA TYR A 334 0.66 -12.27 -16.05
C TYR A 334 -0.13 -12.47 -17.36
N ILE A 335 -1.44 -12.67 -17.30
CA ILE A 335 -2.30 -12.76 -18.49
C ILE A 335 -2.13 -11.50 -19.35
N GLU A 336 -2.24 -10.33 -18.72
CA GLU A 336 -2.06 -9.04 -19.38
C GLU A 336 -0.67 -8.93 -20.04
N ALA A 337 0.40 -9.32 -19.33
CA ALA A 337 1.76 -9.28 -19.87
C ALA A 337 1.92 -10.21 -21.08
N THR A 338 1.37 -11.42 -21.03
CA THR A 338 1.46 -12.41 -22.13
C THR A 338 0.76 -11.92 -23.40
N GLU A 339 -0.37 -11.23 -23.28
CA GLU A 339 -1.11 -10.72 -24.43
C GLU A 339 -0.50 -9.44 -25.01
N LEU A 340 0.23 -8.67 -24.20
CA LEU A 340 0.92 -7.44 -24.62
C LEU A 340 2.24 -7.67 -25.38
N THR A 341 2.79 -8.88 -25.33
CA THR A 341 4.14 -9.22 -25.86
C THR A 341 4.35 -8.92 -27.35
N GLN A 342 3.28 -8.71 -28.12
CA GLN A 342 3.39 -8.47 -29.56
C GLN A 342 3.41 -6.97 -29.95
N SER A 343 3.24 -6.01 -29.03
CA SER A 343 2.98 -4.62 -29.46
C SER A 343 3.58 -3.48 -28.61
N THR A 344 4.04 -3.69 -27.37
CA THR A 344 4.61 -2.57 -26.57
C THR A 344 5.54 -3.01 -25.41
N PRO A 345 6.88 -2.99 -25.58
CA PRO A 345 7.84 -3.47 -24.58
C PRO A 345 7.74 -2.78 -23.20
N GLN A 346 7.55 -1.45 -23.17
CA GLN A 346 7.49 -0.68 -21.92
C GLN A 346 6.35 -1.11 -20.99
N ARG A 347 5.22 -1.56 -21.55
CA ARG A 347 4.07 -2.01 -20.75
C ARG A 347 4.30 -3.34 -20.09
N VAL A 348 5.00 -4.23 -20.80
CA VAL A 348 5.35 -5.54 -20.27
C VAL A 348 6.17 -5.31 -19.00
N ILE A 349 7.16 -4.42 -19.03
CA ILE A 349 7.97 -4.04 -17.86
C ILE A 349 7.10 -3.61 -16.67
N THR A 350 6.14 -2.70 -16.84
CA THR A 350 5.25 -2.28 -15.73
C THR A 350 4.43 -3.45 -15.17
N LYS A 351 4.01 -4.40 -16.01
CA LYS A 351 3.30 -5.60 -15.55
C LYS A 351 4.22 -6.57 -14.82
N LEU A 352 5.46 -6.72 -15.27
CA LEU A 352 6.48 -7.50 -14.60
C LEU A 352 6.83 -6.93 -13.21
N GLU A 353 6.87 -5.61 -13.07
CA GLU A 353 7.01 -4.93 -11.77
C GLU A 353 5.80 -5.18 -10.86
N ASP A 354 4.58 -5.10 -11.39
CA ASP A 354 3.35 -5.40 -10.66
C ASP A 354 3.32 -6.85 -10.16
N ILE A 355 3.73 -7.81 -11.00
CA ILE A 355 3.87 -9.23 -10.63
C ILE A 355 4.87 -9.37 -9.49
N SER A 356 6.09 -8.85 -9.66
CA SER A 356 7.18 -8.97 -8.70
C SER A 356 6.82 -8.38 -7.34
N ARG A 357 6.17 -7.21 -7.34
CA ARG A 357 5.69 -6.55 -6.12
C ARG A 357 4.66 -7.41 -5.38
N ASN A 358 3.68 -7.98 -6.09
CA ASN A 358 2.64 -8.79 -5.47
C ASN A 358 3.17 -10.15 -4.99
N LEU A 359 4.06 -10.80 -5.75
CA LEU A 359 4.75 -12.03 -5.32
C LEU A 359 5.53 -11.84 -4.02
N GLN A 360 6.24 -10.72 -3.88
CA GLN A 360 6.95 -10.43 -2.64
C GLN A 360 5.98 -10.24 -1.47
N LYS A 361 4.85 -9.55 -1.67
CA LYS A 361 3.82 -9.41 -0.62
C LYS A 361 3.26 -10.76 -0.17
N VAL A 362 3.00 -11.66 -1.12
CA VAL A 362 2.60 -13.04 -0.81
C VAL A 362 3.65 -13.72 0.07
N ALA A 363 4.93 -13.70 -0.34
CA ALA A 363 6.00 -14.33 0.41
C ALA A 363 6.15 -13.73 1.83
N GLU A 364 6.07 -12.41 1.97
CA GLU A 364 6.11 -11.73 3.27
C GLU A 364 4.91 -12.13 4.17
N CYS A 365 3.70 -12.22 3.61
CA CYS A 365 2.53 -12.71 4.33
C CYS A 365 2.67 -14.17 4.77
N LEU A 366 3.22 -15.04 3.94
CA LEU A 366 3.49 -16.44 4.30
C LEU A 366 4.48 -16.54 5.47
N PHE A 367 5.56 -15.76 5.48
CA PHE A 367 6.49 -15.73 6.62
C PHE A 367 5.83 -15.22 7.91
N LYS A 368 4.88 -14.27 7.81
CA LYS A 368 4.09 -13.83 8.97
C LYS A 368 3.17 -14.95 9.49
N ILE A 369 2.56 -15.73 8.60
CA ILE A 369 1.77 -16.91 8.98
C ILE A 369 2.65 -17.93 9.69
N ILE A 370 3.81 -18.30 9.11
CA ILE A 370 4.77 -19.22 9.73
C ILE A 370 5.17 -18.74 11.12
N ARG A 371 5.42 -17.44 11.29
CA ARG A 371 5.79 -16.86 12.58
C ARG A 371 4.70 -17.01 13.66
N ASN A 372 3.42 -17.05 13.28
CA ASN A 372 2.34 -17.22 14.24
C ASN A 372 2.41 -18.60 14.92
N ASP A 373 2.74 -19.64 14.14
CA ASP A 373 2.87 -21.02 14.63
C ASP A 373 4.27 -21.29 15.20
N PHE A 374 5.29 -20.62 14.65
CA PHE A 374 6.70 -20.77 15.03
C PHE A 374 7.29 -19.41 15.39
N SER A 375 7.04 -18.99 16.64
CA SER A 375 7.45 -17.66 17.10
C SER A 375 8.96 -17.43 16.96
N THR A 376 9.32 -16.35 16.27
CA THR A 376 10.71 -15.89 16.11
C THR A 376 11.15 -14.92 17.21
N LYS A 377 10.28 -14.62 18.18
CA LYS A 377 10.54 -13.62 19.22
C LYS A 377 11.75 -13.99 20.07
N ASN A 378 12.62 -13.03 20.32
CA ASN A 378 13.89 -13.16 21.05
C ASN A 378 14.94 -14.09 20.42
N LEU A 379 14.69 -14.70 19.26
CA LEU A 379 15.65 -15.64 18.65
C LEU A 379 16.90 -14.94 18.12
N GLY A 380 16.81 -13.65 17.80
CA GLY A 380 17.97 -12.83 17.39
C GLY A 380 19.11 -12.78 18.44
N LYS A 381 18.81 -13.07 19.71
CA LYS A 381 19.83 -13.18 20.77
C LYS A 381 20.79 -14.36 20.57
N ARG A 382 20.40 -15.36 19.78
CA ARG A 382 21.23 -16.54 19.45
C ARG A 382 22.34 -16.21 18.45
N LEU A 383 22.25 -15.06 17.77
CA LEU A 383 23.25 -14.66 16.79
C LEU A 383 24.50 -14.08 17.48
N PRO A 384 25.71 -14.40 16.97
CA PRO A 384 26.96 -13.82 17.44
C PRO A 384 27.06 -12.33 17.07
N GLU A 385 28.02 -11.61 17.65
CA GLU A 385 28.20 -10.16 17.41
C GLU A 385 28.95 -9.87 16.09
N SER A 386 29.86 -10.75 15.68
CA SER A 386 30.67 -10.56 14.48
C SER A 386 29.89 -10.90 13.22
N GLN A 387 29.88 -10.01 12.22
CA GLN A 387 29.19 -10.23 10.95
C GLN A 387 29.61 -11.55 10.28
N LYS A 388 30.91 -11.87 10.30
CA LYS A 388 31.43 -13.12 9.71
C LYS A 388 30.89 -14.36 10.42
N GLU A 389 30.73 -14.28 11.74
CA GLU A 389 30.17 -15.37 12.54
C GLU A 389 28.67 -15.49 12.31
N ILE A 390 27.93 -14.37 12.18
CA ILE A 390 26.50 -14.36 11.85
C ILE A 390 26.27 -15.09 10.52
N GLN A 391 27.06 -14.77 9.50
CA GLN A 391 26.97 -15.43 8.19
C GLN A 391 27.25 -16.94 8.31
N SER A 392 28.25 -17.33 9.09
CA SER A 392 28.56 -18.74 9.35
C SER A 392 27.40 -19.45 10.06
N THR A 393 26.81 -18.84 11.09
CA THR A 393 25.69 -19.41 11.85
C THR A 393 24.44 -19.56 10.98
N LEU A 394 24.12 -18.55 10.16
CA LEU A 394 22.97 -18.61 9.26
C LEU A 394 23.14 -19.68 8.17
N ASN A 395 24.34 -19.81 7.61
CA ASN A 395 24.66 -20.89 6.67
C ASN A 395 24.54 -22.28 7.32
N GLU A 396 25.01 -22.43 8.57
CA GLU A 396 24.84 -23.68 9.33
C GLU A 396 23.37 -24.00 9.57
N TYR A 397 22.53 -22.99 9.89
CA TYR A 397 21.10 -23.19 10.08
C TYR A 397 20.39 -23.54 8.78
N ALA A 398 20.77 -22.91 7.66
CA ALA A 398 20.26 -23.24 6.34
C ALA A 398 20.61 -24.69 5.95
N GLU A 399 21.87 -25.08 6.13
CA GLU A 399 22.35 -26.43 5.85
C GLU A 399 21.64 -27.48 6.71
N LYS A 400 21.50 -27.25 8.03
CA LYS A 400 20.76 -28.13 8.94
C LYS A 400 19.26 -28.20 8.64
N ALA A 401 18.69 -27.13 8.09
CA ALA A 401 17.31 -27.14 7.63
C ALA A 401 17.15 -27.94 6.34
N GLY A 402 18.20 -28.06 5.52
CA GLY A 402 18.24 -28.81 4.26
C GLY A 402 18.35 -27.93 3.01
N PHE A 403 18.61 -26.64 3.15
CA PHE A 403 18.74 -25.71 2.03
C PHE A 403 20.16 -25.72 1.43
N TYR A 404 20.28 -25.23 0.20
CA TYR A 404 21.59 -24.97 -0.39
C TYR A 404 22.36 -23.92 0.40
N SER A 405 23.62 -24.26 0.67
CA SER A 405 24.59 -23.45 1.40
C SER A 405 25.89 -23.39 0.57
N PRO A 406 26.59 -22.24 0.50
CA PRO A 406 26.28 -20.99 1.20
C PRO A 406 25.08 -20.25 0.61
N LEU A 407 24.34 -19.55 1.48
CA LEU A 407 23.28 -18.62 1.09
C LEU A 407 23.86 -17.42 0.32
N PRO A 408 23.05 -16.74 -0.53
CA PRO A 408 23.50 -15.56 -1.27
C PRO A 408 24.04 -14.46 -0.35
N ASN A 409 25.16 -13.83 -0.74
CA ASN A 409 25.80 -12.79 0.08
C ASN A 409 24.85 -11.62 0.41
N LYS A 410 23.97 -11.24 -0.51
CA LYS A 410 22.96 -10.19 -0.30
C LYS A 410 21.94 -10.58 0.76
N LEU A 411 21.50 -11.84 0.78
CA LEU A 411 20.63 -12.37 1.83
C LEU A 411 21.31 -12.35 3.20
N LEU A 412 22.63 -12.54 3.24
CA LEU A 412 23.44 -12.61 4.46
C LEU A 412 23.99 -11.25 4.95
N ASN A 413 23.83 -10.17 4.18
CA ASN A 413 24.38 -8.85 4.51
C ASN A 413 23.43 -8.02 5.39
N PHE A 414 22.94 -8.61 6.48
CA PHE A 414 22.11 -7.95 7.49
C PHE A 414 22.82 -7.91 8.83
N SER A 415 22.66 -6.80 9.56
CA SER A 415 23.21 -6.70 10.91
C SER A 415 22.42 -7.56 11.90
N LYS A 416 23.05 -7.96 13.00
CA LYS A 416 22.36 -8.64 14.12
C LYS A 416 21.12 -7.87 14.58
N ASN A 417 21.21 -6.54 14.62
CA ASN A 417 20.12 -5.68 15.07
C ASN A 417 18.91 -5.73 14.12
N ASP A 418 19.14 -5.74 12.81
CA ASP A 418 18.06 -5.79 11.81
C ASP A 418 17.32 -7.14 11.86
N ILE A 419 18.09 -8.23 11.96
CA ILE A 419 17.53 -9.58 12.08
C ILE A 419 16.75 -9.71 13.40
N SER A 420 17.33 -9.22 14.51
CA SER A 420 16.70 -9.26 15.83
C SER A 420 15.44 -8.41 15.91
N ARG A 421 15.46 -7.21 15.30
CA ARG A 421 14.30 -6.33 15.20
C ARG A 421 13.18 -7.04 14.45
N THR A 422 13.48 -7.62 13.28
CA THR A 422 12.50 -8.33 12.46
C THR A 422 11.94 -9.57 13.16
N ALA A 423 12.80 -10.33 13.83
CA ALA A 423 12.38 -11.50 14.61
C ALA A 423 11.41 -11.11 15.75
N ASN A 424 11.66 -9.97 16.40
CA ASN A 424 10.80 -9.48 17.47
C ASN A 424 9.48 -8.89 16.96
N SER A 425 9.53 -8.00 15.96
CA SER A 425 8.35 -7.28 15.44
C SER A 425 7.50 -8.11 14.48
N GLY A 426 8.09 -9.12 13.81
CA GLY A 426 7.47 -9.81 12.68
C GLY A 426 7.30 -8.93 11.44
N ASN A 427 7.97 -7.77 11.40
CA ASN A 427 7.89 -6.79 10.32
C ASN A 427 9.28 -6.42 9.83
N GLY A 428 9.48 -6.48 8.51
CA GLY A 428 10.72 -6.16 7.83
C GLY A 428 10.64 -6.55 6.34
N SER A 429 11.73 -6.34 5.61
CA SER A 429 11.86 -6.79 4.22
C SER A 429 11.78 -8.31 4.11
N LEU A 430 11.41 -8.83 2.93
CA LEU A 430 11.42 -10.28 2.64
C LEU A 430 12.72 -10.97 3.10
N ARG A 431 13.89 -10.40 2.82
CA ARG A 431 15.19 -10.96 3.24
C ARG A 431 15.32 -11.05 4.75
N SER A 432 14.94 -10.00 5.47
CA SER A 432 14.99 -10.01 6.94
C SER A 432 14.00 -11.01 7.56
N LEU A 433 12.83 -11.21 6.93
CA LEU A 433 11.84 -12.21 7.35
C LEU A 433 12.32 -13.64 7.09
N ILE A 434 12.99 -13.89 5.97
CA ILE A 434 13.68 -15.16 5.69
C ILE A 434 14.67 -15.48 6.81
N LEU A 435 15.59 -14.56 7.11
CA LEU A 435 16.60 -14.77 8.15
C LEU A 435 16.00 -14.98 9.53
N ALA A 436 15.02 -14.15 9.91
CA ALA A 436 14.33 -14.27 11.19
C ALA A 436 13.63 -15.64 11.33
N SER A 437 13.01 -16.13 10.26
CA SER A 437 12.34 -17.44 10.24
C SER A 437 13.34 -18.58 10.27
N LEU A 438 14.51 -18.42 9.65
CA LEU A 438 15.58 -19.42 9.71
C LEU A 438 16.08 -19.66 11.14
N LEU A 439 16.10 -18.62 11.99
CA LEU A 439 16.46 -18.73 13.41
C LEU A 439 15.52 -19.64 14.22
N ALA A 440 14.30 -19.87 13.74
CA ALA A 440 13.31 -20.74 14.36
C ALA A 440 13.41 -22.21 13.90
N THR A 441 14.24 -22.51 12.89
CA THR A 441 14.42 -23.89 12.40
C THR A 441 15.19 -24.80 13.36
N PRO A 442 16.22 -24.34 14.11
CA PRO A 442 16.92 -25.17 15.09
C PRO A 442 15.99 -25.53 16.26
N GLY A 443 15.79 -26.83 16.47
CA GLY A 443 14.93 -27.37 17.54
C GLY A 443 13.48 -27.65 17.12
N ASN A 444 13.06 -27.29 15.90
CA ASN A 444 11.71 -27.52 15.40
C ASN A 444 11.74 -28.38 14.13
N THR A 445 11.57 -29.70 14.28
CA THR A 445 11.55 -30.65 13.14
C THR A 445 10.33 -30.48 12.24
N ALA A 446 9.21 -30.03 12.80
CA ALA A 446 7.97 -29.75 12.07
C ALA A 446 7.92 -28.33 11.44
N HIS A 447 9.01 -27.55 11.50
CA HIS A 447 9.02 -26.20 10.96
C HIS A 447 8.82 -26.22 9.42
N PRO A 448 7.90 -25.41 8.85
CA PRO A 448 7.60 -25.41 7.41
C PRO A 448 8.84 -25.26 6.53
N LEU A 449 9.77 -24.37 6.89
CA LEU A 449 11.03 -24.22 6.16
C LEU A 449 11.86 -25.51 6.06
N ARG A 450 11.86 -26.39 7.06
CA ARG A 450 12.59 -27.66 6.97
C ARG A 450 11.90 -28.65 6.04
N LEU A 451 10.57 -28.72 6.12
CA LEU A 451 9.77 -29.56 5.21
C LEU A 451 9.96 -29.11 3.77
N MET A 452 9.97 -27.80 3.54
CA MET A 452 10.20 -27.22 2.22
C MET A 452 11.63 -27.40 1.74
N ALA A 453 12.63 -27.27 2.61
CA ALA A 453 14.02 -27.48 2.24
C ALA A 453 14.26 -28.88 1.67
N HIS A 454 13.58 -29.91 2.19
CA HIS A 454 13.66 -31.27 1.65
C HIS A 454 13.04 -31.42 0.25
N LYS A 455 12.04 -30.61 -0.09
CA LYS A 455 11.36 -30.64 -1.40
C LYS A 455 11.99 -29.67 -2.41
N PHE A 456 12.42 -28.51 -1.94
CA PHE A 456 12.89 -27.35 -2.71
C PHE A 456 14.11 -26.71 -2.01
N PRO A 457 15.31 -27.33 -2.10
CA PRO A 457 16.50 -26.84 -1.41
C PRO A 457 16.98 -25.45 -1.86
N ASP A 458 16.55 -25.00 -3.04
CA ASP A 458 16.87 -23.72 -3.68
C ASP A 458 15.89 -22.58 -3.31
N LEU A 459 14.82 -22.86 -2.56
CA LEU A 459 13.77 -21.89 -2.25
C LEU A 459 14.31 -20.54 -1.74
N LEU A 460 15.27 -20.55 -0.81
CA LEU A 460 15.81 -19.31 -0.24
C LEU A 460 16.60 -18.49 -1.26
N VAL A 461 17.28 -19.16 -2.20
CA VAL A 461 18.00 -18.52 -3.31
C VAL A 461 17.00 -17.87 -4.27
N ASN A 462 15.91 -18.56 -4.59
CA ASN A 462 14.88 -18.04 -5.51
C ASN A 462 14.08 -16.88 -4.91
N LEU A 463 13.84 -16.89 -3.59
CA LEU A 463 13.23 -15.75 -2.89
C LEU A 463 14.19 -14.55 -2.78
N ASP A 464 15.49 -14.77 -2.65
CA ASP A 464 16.49 -13.69 -2.69
C ASP A 464 16.54 -13.02 -4.09
N LYS A 465 16.49 -13.82 -5.17
CA LYS A 465 16.38 -13.31 -6.54
C LYS A 465 15.11 -12.47 -6.74
N LEU A 466 13.96 -12.94 -6.25
CA LEU A 466 12.70 -12.18 -6.30
C LEU A 466 12.83 -10.79 -5.62
N ALA A 467 13.53 -10.73 -4.49
CA ALA A 467 13.78 -9.47 -3.77
C ALA A 467 14.75 -8.53 -4.53
N ASP A 468 15.60 -9.05 -5.42
CA ASP A 468 16.45 -8.23 -6.31
C ASP A 468 15.63 -7.60 -7.44
N ILE A 469 14.72 -8.36 -8.06
CA ILE A 469 13.87 -7.90 -9.17
C ILE A 469 13.08 -6.65 -8.77
N ARG A 470 12.49 -6.63 -7.56
CA ARG A 470 11.78 -5.46 -7.05
C ARG A 470 12.70 -4.27 -6.83
N ASN A 471 13.88 -4.49 -6.25
CA ASN A 471 14.81 -3.41 -5.93
C ASN A 471 15.36 -2.75 -7.19
N ALA A 472 15.57 -3.51 -8.27
CA ALA A 472 15.95 -2.97 -9.58
C ALA A 472 14.86 -2.06 -10.17
N GLY A 473 13.58 -2.43 -10.07
CA GLY A 473 12.45 -1.60 -10.54
C GLY A 473 12.14 -0.37 -9.68
N ALA A 474 12.56 -0.34 -8.42
CA ALA A 474 12.32 0.79 -7.51
C ALA A 474 13.29 1.97 -7.72
N HIS A 475 14.46 1.75 -8.33
CA HIS A 475 15.43 2.79 -8.63
C HIS A 475 15.23 3.30 -10.06
N ALA A 476 14.82 4.57 -10.20
CA ALA A 476 14.56 5.27 -11.48
C ALA A 476 15.78 5.40 -12.43
N SER A 477 16.86 4.67 -12.19
CA SER A 477 18.08 4.61 -13.01
C SER A 477 18.32 3.25 -13.69
N GLY A 478 17.44 2.26 -13.51
CA GLY A 478 17.61 0.92 -14.07
C GLY A 478 17.19 0.79 -15.54
N GLN A 479 17.98 1.34 -16.48
CA GLN A 479 17.80 1.07 -17.92
C GLN A 479 18.33 -0.31 -18.37
N ASP A 480 18.97 -1.09 -17.48
CA ASP A 480 19.83 -2.21 -17.91
C ASP A 480 19.41 -3.64 -17.49
N GLN A 481 18.26 -3.84 -16.85
CA GLN A 481 17.76 -5.21 -16.57
C GLN A 481 16.31 -5.38 -17.03
N ILE A 482 16.15 -5.81 -18.28
CA ILE A 482 14.88 -6.24 -18.85
C ILE A 482 14.71 -7.71 -18.46
N TYR A 483 13.82 -8.00 -17.53
CA TYR A 483 13.48 -9.37 -17.16
C TYR A 483 12.60 -10.00 -18.24
N GLU A 484 12.86 -11.26 -18.56
CA GLU A 484 12.03 -12.02 -19.48
C GLU A 484 10.81 -12.63 -18.75
N LEU A 485 9.72 -12.84 -19.48
CA LEU A 485 8.50 -13.47 -18.95
C LEU A 485 8.76 -14.88 -18.39
N SER A 486 9.71 -15.59 -18.97
CA SER A 486 10.16 -16.94 -18.55
C SER A 486 10.78 -16.94 -17.14
N GLU A 487 11.63 -15.97 -16.83
CA GLU A 487 12.26 -15.83 -15.51
C GLU A 487 11.22 -15.52 -14.42
N ILE A 488 10.22 -14.71 -14.75
CA ILE A 488 9.14 -14.37 -13.82
C ILE A 488 8.19 -15.54 -13.60
N GLU A 489 7.94 -16.38 -14.60
CA GLU A 489 7.14 -17.59 -14.44
C GLU A 489 7.77 -18.57 -13.44
N GLU A 490 9.10 -18.68 -13.41
CA GLU A 490 9.82 -19.47 -12.40
C GLU A 490 9.59 -18.92 -10.98
N HIS A 491 9.61 -17.60 -10.82
CA HIS A 491 9.33 -16.94 -9.55
C HIS A 491 7.85 -17.09 -9.12
N ILE A 492 6.91 -16.97 -10.05
CA ILE A 492 5.48 -17.24 -9.80
C ILE A 492 5.33 -18.65 -9.24
N ASN A 493 5.89 -19.65 -9.94
CA ASN A 493 5.83 -21.06 -9.53
C ASN A 493 6.48 -21.30 -8.16
N THR A 494 7.61 -20.65 -7.88
CA THR A 494 8.30 -20.74 -6.59
C THR A 494 7.40 -20.27 -5.44
N VAL A 495 6.73 -19.12 -5.61
CA VAL A 495 5.88 -18.56 -4.56
C VAL A 495 4.57 -19.35 -4.39
N TYR A 496 4.01 -19.88 -5.48
CA TYR A 496 2.87 -20.79 -5.39
C TYR A 496 3.21 -22.07 -4.62
N ARG A 497 4.35 -22.71 -4.91
CA ARG A 497 4.82 -23.87 -4.14
C ARG A 497 5.03 -23.53 -2.68
N PHE A 498 5.62 -22.36 -2.41
CA PHE A 498 5.79 -21.86 -1.04
C PHE A 498 4.45 -21.72 -0.32
N ALA A 499 3.42 -21.15 -0.96
CA ALA A 499 2.09 -21.04 -0.39
C ALA A 499 1.45 -22.40 -0.15
N ALA A 500 1.52 -23.30 -1.12
CA ALA A 500 0.92 -24.63 -1.03
C ALA A 500 1.49 -25.43 0.14
N GLU A 501 2.82 -25.47 0.29
CA GLU A 501 3.47 -26.19 1.38
C GLU A 501 3.23 -25.54 2.75
N THR A 502 3.22 -24.21 2.82
CA THR A 502 2.99 -23.48 4.08
C THR A 502 1.55 -23.67 4.57
N LEU A 503 0.59 -23.65 3.66
CA LEU A 503 -0.84 -23.74 3.97
C LEU A 503 -1.38 -25.17 3.87
N GLN A 504 -0.53 -26.15 3.55
CA GLN A 504 -0.89 -27.56 3.34
C GLN A 504 -1.99 -27.75 2.27
N LEU A 505 -1.89 -26.99 1.18
CA LEU A 505 -2.77 -27.06 0.02
C LEU A 505 -2.14 -27.92 -1.08
N SER A 506 -2.98 -28.54 -1.91
CA SER A 506 -2.50 -29.21 -3.12
C SER A 506 -2.05 -28.17 -4.16
N TYR A 507 -0.86 -28.36 -4.73
CA TYR A 507 -0.36 -27.54 -5.84
C TYR A 507 -0.46 -28.27 -7.17
N GLN A 508 -1.10 -27.66 -8.16
CA GLN A 508 -1.05 -28.10 -9.57
C GLN A 508 -0.43 -26.98 -10.40
N PRO A 509 0.83 -27.11 -10.86
CA PRO A 509 1.55 -26.05 -11.58
C PRO A 509 0.87 -25.59 -12.87
#